data_AF-A0A075P3C7-F1
#
_entry.id   AF-A0A075P3C7-F1
#
_cell.length_a   1.000
_cell.length_b   1.000
_cell.length_c   1.000
_cell.angle_alpha   90.00
_cell.angle_beta   90.00
_cell.angle_gamma   90.00
#
_symmetry.space_group_name_H-M   'P 1'
#
loop_
_entity.id
_entity.type
_entity.pdbx_description
1 polymer ?
#
loop_
_entity_poly.entity_id
_entity_poly.type
_entity_poly.pdbx_seq_one_letter_code
_entity_poly.pdbx_strand_id
1 'polypeptide(L)' 'MLKIFVLIPILLSLLWLGYLKANHYSVSQGKQGFMYILVLSAVIALFYTLMLFLTH' A
#
# COMPACT_ATOMS: atom_id res chain seq x y z
N MET A 1 -6.18 2.73 -16.81
CA MET A 1 -6.72 1.75 -15.85
C MET A 1 -5.75 1.42 -14.71
N LEU A 2 -4.46 1.17 -14.98
CA LEU A 2 -3.42 0.94 -13.95
C LEU A 2 -3.22 2.08 -12.91
N LYS A 3 -3.51 3.33 -13.27
CA LYS A 3 -3.37 4.50 -12.37
C LYS A 3 -4.12 4.33 -11.04
N ILE A 4 -5.32 3.75 -11.06
CA ILE A 4 -6.14 3.58 -9.85
C ILE A 4 -5.47 2.60 -8.88
N PHE A 5 -4.89 1.52 -9.40
CA PHE A 5 -4.20 0.51 -8.58
C PHE A 5 -2.95 1.08 -7.88
N VAL A 6 -2.25 2.02 -8.51
CA VAL A 6 -1.11 2.72 -7.89
C VAL A 6 -1.56 3.75 -6.84
N LEU A 7 -2.75 4.31 -6.98
CA LEU A 7 -3.31 5.27 -6.03
C LEU A 7 -3.79 4.63 -4.72
N ILE A 8 -4.20 3.35 -4.75
CA ILE A 8 -4.66 2.60 -3.56
C ILE A 8 -3.64 2.61 -2.41
N PRO A 9 -2.35 2.23 -2.59
CA PRO A 9 -1.36 2.29 -1.52
C PRO A 9 -1.18 3.70 -0.94
N ILE A 10 -1.26 4.73 -1.79
CA ILE A 10 -1.10 6.14 -1.39
C ILE A 10 -2.29 6.57 -0.52
N LEU A 11 -3.51 6.21 -0.91
CA LEU A 11 -4.72 6.45 -0.11
C LEU A 11 -4.68 5.70 1.22
N LEU A 12 -4.30 4.42 1.23
CA LEU A 12 -4.19 3.64 2.47
C LEU A 12 -3.12 4.20 3.41
N SER A 13 -1.98 4.64 2.89
CA SER A 13 -0.91 5.23 3.70
C SER A 13 -1.31 6.58 4.28
N LEU A 14 -2.07 7.41 3.54
CA LEU A 14 -2.67 8.65 4.06
C LEU A 14 -3.71 8.38 5.16
N LEU A 15 -4.57 7.37 4.98
CA LEU A 15 -5.53 6.95 6.00
C LEU A 15 -4.83 6.45 7.27
N TRP A 16 -3.75 5.67 7.12
CA TRP A 16 -2.95 5.19 8.23
C TRP A 16 -2.23 6.32 8.97
N LEU A 17 -1.71 7.33 8.26
CA LEU A 17 -1.19 8.56 8.87
C LEU A 17 -2.26 9.29 9.69
N GLY A 18 -3.46 9.42 9.14
CA GLY A 18 -4.61 10.01 9.84
C GLY A 18 -4.94 9.26 11.13
N TYR A 19 -4.97 7.92 11.06
CA TYR A 19 -5.19 7.06 12.21
C TYR A 19 -4.11 7.23 13.30
N LEU A 20 -2.82 7.25 12.93
CA LEU A 20 -1.73 7.46 13.88
C LEU A 20 -1.84 8.83 14.55
N LYS A 21 -2.15 9.88 13.76
CA LYS A 21 -2.30 11.24 14.28
C LYS A 21 -3.49 11.37 15.23
N ALA A 22 -4.63 10.76 14.90
CA ALA A 22 -5.81 10.76 15.78
C ALA A 22 -5.54 10.07 17.11
N ASN A 23 -4.79 8.97 17.09
CA ASN A 23 -4.44 8.19 18.29
C ASN A 23 -3.15 8.67 18.99
N HIS A 24 -2.58 9.80 18.58
CA HIS A 24 -1.33 10.35 19.12
C HIS A 24 -0.13 9.37 19.06
N TYR A 25 -0.17 8.42 18.14
CA TYR A 25 0.93 7.50 17.89
C TYR A 25 2.00 8.15 17.03
N SER A 26 3.26 7.89 17.37
CA SER A 26 4.37 8.29 16.52
C SER A 26 4.40 7.47 15.23
N VAL A 27 4.90 8.07 14.14
CA VAL A 27 5.11 7.35 12.86
C VAL A 27 6.02 6.13 13.05
N SER A 28 6.93 6.19 14.04
CA SER A 28 7.78 5.07 14.44
C SER A 28 6.99 3.84 14.91
N GLN A 29 5.96 4.06 15.73
CA GLN A 29 5.07 3.00 16.23
C GLN A 29 4.17 2.44 15.12
N GLY A 30 3.81 3.28 14.15
CA GLY A 30 2.97 2.90 13.03
C GLY A 30 3.68 2.21 11.86
N LYS A 31 5.01 2.02 11.90
CA LYS A 31 5.80 1.46 10.77
C LYS A 31 5.26 0.13 10.27
N GLN A 32 4.75 -0.71 11.16
CA GLN A 32 4.22 -2.02 10.79
C GLN A 32 3.01 -1.90 9.84
N GLY A 33 2.12 -0.92 10.04
CA GLY A 33 0.98 -0.68 9.15
C GLY A 33 1.41 -0.22 7.75
N PHE A 34 2.42 0.66 7.66
CA PHE A 34 3.02 1.01 6.36
C PHE A 34 3.65 -0.19 5.67
N MET A 35 4.31 -1.05 6.43
CA MET A 35 4.92 -2.27 5.90
C MET A 35 3.85 -3.21 5.31
N TYR A 36 2.72 -3.39 6.00
CA TYR A 36 1.59 -4.16 5.48
C TYR A 36 1.03 -3.58 4.18
N ILE A 37 0.81 -2.26 4.12
CA ILE A 37 0.30 -1.58 2.92
C ILE A 37 1.27 -1.77 1.75
N LEU A 38 2.57 -1.63 2.00
CA LEU A 38 3.62 -1.77 0.99
C LEU A 38 3.73 -3.21 0.49
N VAL A 39 3.76 -4.20 1.39
CA VAL A 39 3.84 -5.62 1.02
C VAL A 39 2.60 -6.04 0.24
N LEU A 40 1.39 -5.69 0.69
CA LEU A 40 0.16 -6.02 -0.01
C LEU A 40 0.17 -5.44 -1.43
N SER A 41 0.56 -4.17 -1.56
CA SER A 41 0.61 -3.47 -2.85
C SER A 41 1.68 -4.05 -3.78
N ALA A 42 2.84 -4.42 -3.23
CA ALA A 42 3.92 -5.06 -3.98
C ALA A 42 3.50 -6.46 -4.48
N VAL A 43 2.82 -7.26 -3.66
CA VAL A 43 2.31 -8.58 -4.06
C VAL A 43 1.30 -8.45 -5.20
N ILE A 44 0.37 -7.49 -5.10
CA ILE A 44 -0.63 -7.24 -6.16
C ILE A 44 0.06 -6.79 -7.45
N ALA A 45 1.00 -5.85 -7.37
CA ALA A 45 1.75 -5.36 -8.53
C ALA A 45 2.56 -6.49 -9.19
N LEU A 46 3.23 -7.32 -8.39
CA LEU A 46 3.96 -8.48 -8.87
C LEU A 46 3.02 -9.46 -9.58
N PHE A 47 1.89 -9.79 -8.96
CA PHE A 47 0.89 -10.70 -9.54
C PHE A 47 0.39 -10.23 -10.91
N TYR A 48 0.00 -8.97 -11.04
CA TYR A 48 -0.45 -8.42 -12.32
C TYR A 48 0.67 -8.35 -13.37
N THR A 49 1.91 -8.05 -12.94
CA THR A 49 3.08 -8.05 -13.82
C THR A 49 3.37 -9.46 -14.34
N LEU A 50 3.27 -10.46 -13.47
CA LEU A 50 3.49 -11.87 -13.80
C LEU A 50 2.40 -12.40 -14.74
N MET A 51 1.14 -12.05 -14.49
CA MET A 51 0.01 -12.37 -15.38
C MET A 51 0.18 -11.74 -16.77
N LEU A 52 0.63 -10.48 -16.84
CA LEU A 52 0.95 -9.82 -18.11
C LEU A 52 2.06 -10.56 -18.87
N PHE A 53 3.12 -10.97 -18.16
CA PHE A 53 4.22 -11.72 -18.77
C PHE A 53 3.80 -13.12 -19.25
N LEU A 54 2.95 -13.82 -18.49
CA LEU A 54 2.45 -15.14 -18.85
C LEU A 54 1.41 -15.13 -19.98
N THR A 55 0.71 -14.02 -20.18
CA THR A 55 -0.36 -13.88 -21.18
C THR A 55 0.16 -13.28 -22.51
N HIS A 56 1.44 -12.89 -22.57
CA HIS A 56 2.09 -12.29 -23.74
C HIS A 56 3.16 -13.23 -24.32
#